data_AF-A0AA39V7R9-F1
#
_entry.id   AF-A0AA39V7R9-F1
#
_cell.length_a   1.000
_cell.length_b   1.000
_cell.length_c   1.000
_cell.angle_alpha   90.00
_cell.angle_beta   90.00
_cell.angle_gamma   90.00
#
_symmetry.space_group_name_H-M   'P 1'
#
loop_
_entity.id
_entity.type
_entity.pdbx_description
1 polymer ?
#
loop_
_entity_poly.entity_id
_entity_poly.type
_entity_poly.pdbx_seq_one_letter_code
_entity_poly.pdbx_strand_id
1 'polypeptide(L)'
;MLQARRAAVRLAQRPLVSQRRGYADPPYSPDPTTSDRRTDVQKPPPGPESSGTDSLHTASAGGHEPTHHAPHPHPVDEHLGRGFYISIAALALSFAVYKYSRSSPSDPDHQPFLTRVMQSYNWFQDEFARRNALHTAMVEQAAEDRNLFQSSPWTHHTELKFQEIFNTGSPYNVPAGHSIDLSAVIAHYEKQNAATEEKRIERVTRQAEDAELEAQRQATERNRKSSILQQLGLAKPNA
;
A
#
# COMPACT_ATOMS: atom_id res chain seq x y z
N MET A 1 22.36 21.31 -34.61
CA MET A 1 21.95 21.11 -33.20
C MET A 1 20.81 22.06 -32.79
N LEU A 2 19.64 21.99 -33.45
CA LEU A 2 18.52 22.91 -33.17
C LEU A 2 17.13 22.27 -33.33
N GLN A 3 17.05 20.94 -33.40
CA GLN A 3 15.77 20.21 -33.53
C GLN A 3 15.41 19.36 -32.30
N ALA A 4 16.29 19.23 -31.31
CA ALA A 4 16.05 18.39 -30.12
C ALA A 4 15.32 19.10 -28.95
N ARG A 5 14.97 20.39 -29.09
CA ARG A 5 14.40 21.20 -27.98
C ARG A 5 12.88 21.42 -28.04
N ARG A 6 12.17 20.81 -29.00
CA ARG A 6 10.71 20.99 -29.16
C ARG A 6 9.83 19.82 -28.72
N ALA A 7 10.41 18.71 -28.24
CA ALA A 7 9.65 17.55 -27.77
C ALA A 7 9.32 17.56 -26.26
N ALA A 8 9.92 18.47 -25.47
CA ALA A 8 9.83 18.46 -24.01
C ALA A 8 8.65 19.27 -23.41
N VAL A 9 7.80 19.89 -24.24
CA VAL A 9 6.76 20.84 -23.76
C VAL A 9 5.34 20.24 -23.81
N ARG A 10 5.19 18.95 -24.13
CA ARG A 10 3.87 18.28 -24.26
C ARG A 10 3.55 17.25 -23.18
N LEU A 11 4.13 17.37 -21.99
CA LEU A 11 3.89 16.45 -20.87
C LEU A 11 3.25 17.09 -19.63
N ALA A 12 2.86 18.37 -19.66
CA ALA A 12 2.50 19.12 -18.45
C ALA A 12 1.05 19.60 -18.38
N GLN A 13 0.08 18.91 -19.01
CA GLN A 13 -1.34 19.24 -18.86
C GLN A 13 -2.19 17.98 -18.71
N ARG A 14 -2.11 17.36 -17.53
CA ARG A 14 -3.18 16.49 -17.04
C ARG A 14 -4.20 17.37 -16.30
N PRO A 15 -5.48 17.39 -16.71
CA PRO A 15 -6.50 18.12 -15.97
C PRO A 15 -6.73 17.48 -14.60
N LEU A 16 -6.72 18.32 -13.56
CA LEU A 16 -7.09 17.96 -12.19
C LEU A 16 -8.59 17.60 -12.17
N VAL A 17 -8.89 16.31 -12.20
CA VAL A 17 -10.24 15.81 -11.89
C VAL A 17 -10.42 15.93 -10.38
N SER A 18 -11.20 16.93 -9.96
CA SER A 18 -11.65 17.06 -8.58
C SER A 18 -12.64 15.96 -8.25
N GLN A 19 -12.17 14.81 -7.77
CA GLN A 19 -13.03 13.85 -7.10
C GLN A 19 -13.36 14.37 -5.71
N ARG A 20 -14.53 15.00 -5.58
CA ARG A 20 -15.26 15.17 -4.33
C ARG A 20 -15.62 13.76 -3.84
N ARG A 21 -14.72 13.12 -3.10
CA ARG A 21 -14.98 11.85 -2.42
C ARG A 21 -15.60 12.19 -1.07
N GLY A 22 -16.88 11.84 -0.91
CA GLY A 22 -17.54 11.90 0.40
C GLY A 22 -16.77 11.03 1.39
N TYR A 23 -16.50 11.58 2.56
CA TYR A 23 -16.06 10.81 3.72
C TYR A 23 -17.22 9.89 4.12
N ALA A 24 -17.11 8.62 3.77
CA ALA A 24 -17.82 7.57 4.47
C ALA A 24 -16.95 7.18 5.67
N ASP A 25 -17.50 7.31 6.87
CA ASP A 25 -16.84 6.95 8.12
C ASP A 25 -16.39 5.48 8.10
N PRO A 26 -15.18 5.14 8.60
CA PRO A 26 -14.77 3.75 8.73
C PRO A 26 -15.55 3.06 9.87
N PRO A 27 -15.94 1.78 9.73
CA PRO A 27 -16.52 1.03 10.83
C PRO A 27 -15.46 0.75 11.91
N TYR A 28 -15.86 1.00 13.15
CA TYR A 28 -15.24 0.65 14.43
C TYR A 28 -14.27 -0.54 14.38
N SER A 29 -12.98 -0.29 14.65
CA SER A 29 -12.00 -1.33 14.99
C SER A 29 -11.91 -1.47 16.51
N PRO A 30 -12.08 -2.68 17.09
CA PRO A 30 -11.84 -2.89 18.51
C PRO A 30 -10.33 -3.00 18.80
N ASP A 31 -9.91 -2.34 19.88
CA ASP A 31 -8.54 -2.35 20.43
C ASP A 31 -8.03 -3.77 20.74
N PRO A 32 -6.77 -4.12 20.38
CA PRO A 32 -6.13 -5.34 20.82
C PRO A 32 -5.28 -5.10 22.08
N THR A 33 -5.92 -4.94 23.23
CA THR A 33 -5.21 -5.00 24.53
C THR A 33 -6.01 -5.78 25.57
N THR A 34 -6.05 -7.11 25.43
CA THR A 34 -6.26 -7.98 26.59
C THR A 34 -5.43 -9.25 26.40
N SER A 35 -4.28 -9.25 27.06
CA SER A 35 -3.47 -10.43 27.32
C SER A 35 -4.21 -11.34 28.30
N ASP A 36 -4.67 -12.51 27.87
CA ASP A 36 -5.00 -13.59 28.79
C ASP A 36 -4.68 -14.97 28.20
N ARG A 37 -3.40 -15.33 28.38
CA ARG A 37 -2.89 -16.61 28.86
C ARG A 37 -3.94 -17.73 29.06
N ARG A 38 -4.14 -18.58 28.04
CA ARG A 38 -4.49 -20.00 28.22
C ARG A 38 -3.76 -20.87 27.21
N THR A 39 -2.87 -21.70 27.72
CA THR A 39 -2.24 -22.83 27.06
C THR A 39 -3.28 -23.94 26.90
N ASP A 40 -3.79 -24.17 25.71
CA ASP A 40 -4.47 -25.42 25.38
C ASP A 40 -3.62 -26.23 24.39
N VAL A 41 -3.23 -27.39 24.91
CA VAL A 41 -2.40 -28.41 24.31
C VAL A 41 -3.09 -28.97 23.07
N GLN A 42 -2.39 -28.87 21.96
CA GLN A 42 -2.78 -29.39 20.66
C GLN A 42 -2.86 -30.92 20.71
N LYS A 43 -4.07 -31.48 20.71
CA LYS A 43 -4.31 -32.92 20.58
C LYS A 43 -4.30 -33.31 19.10
N PRO A 44 -3.37 -34.14 18.62
CA PRO A 44 -3.41 -34.65 17.24
C PRO A 44 -4.51 -35.72 17.06
N PRO A 45 -5.04 -35.91 15.83
CA PRO A 45 -6.10 -36.87 15.55
C PRO A 45 -5.61 -38.34 15.63
N PRO A 46 -6.46 -39.29 16.06
CA PRO A 46 -6.09 -40.71 16.15
C PRO A 46 -5.97 -41.34 14.74
N GLY A 47 -4.86 -42.03 14.50
CA GLY A 47 -4.65 -42.86 13.32
C GLY A 47 -5.41 -44.19 13.39
N PRO A 48 -5.55 -44.91 12.27
CA PRO A 48 -6.28 -46.18 12.23
C PRO A 48 -5.49 -47.28 12.93
N GLU A 49 -6.05 -47.83 14.00
CA GLU A 49 -5.52 -48.93 14.78
C GLU A 49 -5.72 -50.25 14.02
N SER A 50 -4.61 -50.90 13.64
CA SER A 50 -4.59 -52.27 13.13
C SER A 50 -4.76 -53.25 14.28
N SER A 51 -5.93 -53.88 14.39
CA SER A 51 -6.12 -55.03 15.28
C SER A 51 -5.55 -56.28 14.60
N GLY A 52 -4.28 -56.56 14.88
CA GLY A 52 -3.72 -57.90 14.75
C GLY A 52 -4.15 -58.72 15.95
N THR A 53 -4.86 -59.82 15.70
CA THR A 53 -5.00 -60.90 16.68
C THR A 53 -4.40 -62.16 16.09
N ASP A 54 -3.18 -62.42 16.52
CA ASP A 54 -2.57 -63.74 16.53
C ASP A 54 -3.41 -64.68 17.40
N SER A 55 -3.84 -65.80 16.85
CA SER A 55 -4.29 -66.94 17.65
C SER A 55 -3.70 -68.22 17.08
N LEU A 56 -2.67 -68.70 17.81
CA LEU A 56 -1.99 -69.97 17.60
C LEU A 56 -2.94 -71.16 17.64
N HIS A 57 -2.74 -72.03 16.65
CA HIS A 57 -2.70 -73.50 16.71
C HIS A 57 -3.18 -74.18 18.01
N THR A 58 -4.33 -74.84 17.93
CA THR A 58 -4.55 -76.13 18.60
C THR A 58 -4.68 -77.19 17.51
N ALA A 59 -3.68 -78.08 17.47
CA ALA A 59 -3.72 -79.29 16.68
C ALA A 59 -4.51 -80.36 17.45
N SER A 60 -5.53 -80.94 16.82
CA SER A 60 -6.02 -82.26 17.17
C SER A 60 -5.90 -83.13 15.92
N ALA A 61 -4.98 -84.08 15.99
CA ALA A 61 -4.70 -85.06 14.97
C ALA A 61 -5.70 -86.22 15.03
N GLY A 62 -6.03 -86.76 13.86
CA GLY A 62 -6.08 -88.21 13.66
C GLY A 62 -7.46 -88.86 13.61
N GLY A 63 -7.89 -89.21 12.39
CA GLY A 63 -8.94 -90.19 12.11
C GLY A 63 -9.13 -90.38 10.61
N HIS A 64 -8.38 -91.31 10.01
CA HIS A 64 -8.25 -91.54 8.57
C HIS A 64 -9.42 -92.34 7.94
N GLU A 65 -9.88 -91.85 6.78
CA GLU A 65 -10.28 -92.52 5.50
C GLU A 65 -11.27 -93.72 5.51
N PRO A 66 -11.79 -94.17 4.33
CA PRO A 66 -11.81 -93.61 2.97
C PRO A 66 -13.25 -93.62 2.37
N THR A 67 -13.52 -92.85 1.31
CA THR A 67 -14.14 -93.35 0.04
C THR A 67 -14.59 -92.21 -0.88
N HIS A 68 -14.06 -92.26 -2.10
CA HIS A 68 -14.66 -91.85 -3.38
C HIS A 68 -15.50 -90.57 -3.44
N HIS A 69 -14.90 -89.53 -4.00
CA HIS A 69 -15.29 -88.82 -5.23
C HIS A 69 -14.61 -87.45 -5.17
N ALA A 70 -13.58 -87.23 -6.00
CA ALA A 70 -13.05 -85.89 -6.20
C ALA A 70 -14.19 -85.04 -6.81
N PRO A 71 -14.71 -84.03 -6.11
CA PRO A 71 -15.61 -83.08 -6.75
C PRO A 71 -14.74 -82.36 -7.78
N HIS A 72 -15.15 -82.38 -9.04
CA HIS A 72 -14.62 -81.43 -10.01
C HIS A 72 -14.69 -80.04 -9.36
N PRO A 73 -13.60 -79.25 -9.37
CA PRO A 73 -13.70 -77.89 -8.85
C PRO A 73 -14.83 -77.22 -9.63
N HIS A 74 -15.92 -76.93 -8.92
CA HIS A 74 -17.00 -76.13 -9.49
C HIS A 74 -16.35 -74.86 -10.06
N PRO A 75 -16.75 -74.39 -11.25
CA PRO A 75 -16.24 -73.13 -11.78
C PRO A 75 -16.43 -72.08 -10.70
N VAL A 76 -15.34 -71.64 -10.08
CA VAL A 76 -15.39 -70.53 -9.15
C VAL A 76 -15.53 -69.32 -10.05
N ASP A 77 -16.72 -68.73 -10.06
CA ASP A 77 -16.97 -67.48 -10.77
C ASP A 77 -16.10 -66.39 -10.14
N GLU A 78 -14.87 -66.26 -10.61
CA GLU A 78 -13.97 -65.16 -10.27
C GLU A 78 -14.57 -63.87 -10.84
N HIS A 79 -15.36 -63.20 -10.01
CA HIS A 79 -15.93 -61.92 -10.34
C HIS A 79 -14.80 -60.91 -10.50
N LEU A 80 -14.82 -60.22 -11.64
CA LEU A 80 -13.86 -59.17 -11.94
C LEU A 80 -13.80 -58.20 -10.76
N GLY A 81 -12.62 -58.00 -10.19
CA GLY A 81 -12.48 -57.23 -8.95
C GLY A 81 -13.07 -55.83 -9.09
N ARG A 82 -13.47 -55.22 -7.97
CA ARG A 82 -14.08 -53.87 -7.95
C ARG A 82 -13.30 -52.83 -8.76
N GLY A 83 -11.97 -52.94 -8.81
CA GLY A 83 -11.10 -52.08 -9.61
C GLY A 83 -11.39 -52.12 -11.12
N PHE A 84 -11.82 -53.25 -11.66
CA PHE A 84 -12.20 -53.40 -13.08
C PHE A 84 -13.47 -52.61 -13.41
N TYR A 85 -14.48 -52.67 -12.54
CA TYR A 85 -15.69 -51.88 -12.72
C TYR A 85 -15.42 -50.37 -12.55
N ILE A 86 -14.54 -50.01 -11.60
CA ILE A 86 -14.11 -48.62 -11.43
C ILE A 86 -13.35 -48.11 -12.67
N SER A 87 -12.48 -48.93 -13.28
CA SER A 87 -11.73 -48.50 -14.46
C SER A 87 -12.62 -48.34 -15.70
N ILE A 88 -13.58 -49.25 -15.92
CA ILE A 88 -14.59 -49.09 -16.98
C ILE A 88 -15.44 -47.85 -16.74
N ALA A 89 -15.89 -47.63 -15.50
CA ALA A 89 -16.65 -46.44 -15.13
C ALA A 89 -15.84 -45.17 -15.36
N ALA A 90 -14.55 -45.16 -14.99
CA ALA A 90 -13.65 -44.03 -15.21
C ALA A 90 -13.42 -43.76 -16.71
N LEU A 91 -13.31 -44.80 -17.53
CA LEU A 91 -13.12 -44.67 -18.97
C LEU A 91 -14.39 -44.11 -19.65
N ALA A 92 -15.57 -44.63 -19.25
CA ALA A 92 -16.85 -44.11 -19.71
C ALA A 92 -17.08 -42.65 -19.25
N LEU A 93 -16.75 -42.33 -18.00
CA LEU A 93 -16.83 -40.99 -17.45
C LEU A 93 -15.87 -40.04 -18.17
N SER A 94 -14.62 -40.44 -18.39
CA SER A 94 -13.62 -39.66 -19.13
C SER A 94 -14.09 -39.39 -20.56
N PHE A 95 -14.73 -40.35 -21.21
CA PHE A 95 -15.30 -40.17 -22.55
C PHE A 95 -16.49 -39.20 -22.55
N ALA A 96 -17.38 -39.30 -21.56
CA ALA A 96 -18.49 -38.37 -21.39
C ALA A 96 -18.00 -36.94 -21.14
N VAL A 97 -17.01 -36.76 -20.25
CA VAL A 97 -16.37 -35.46 -19.97
C VAL A 97 -15.69 -34.92 -21.23
N TYR A 98 -14.99 -35.75 -21.99
CA TYR A 98 -14.36 -35.33 -23.25
C TYR A 98 -15.38 -34.86 -24.30
N LYS A 99 -16.51 -35.56 -24.43
CA LYS A 99 -17.59 -35.17 -25.35
C LYS A 99 -18.25 -33.86 -24.93
N TYR A 100 -18.47 -33.67 -23.62
CA TYR A 100 -19.08 -32.45 -23.08
C TYR A 100 -18.11 -31.25 -23.06
N SER A 101 -16.81 -31.51 -22.89
CA SER A 101 -15.78 -30.48 -22.87
C SER A 101 -15.50 -29.86 -24.24
N ARG A 102 -15.87 -30.51 -25.34
CA ARG A 102 -15.74 -29.95 -26.69
C ARG A 102 -16.94 -29.05 -27.00
N SER A 103 -16.72 -27.74 -27.13
CA SER A 103 -17.67 -26.85 -27.80
C SER A 103 -17.95 -27.35 -29.21
N SER A 104 -19.18 -27.13 -29.70
CA SER A 104 -19.52 -27.37 -31.10
C SER A 104 -18.54 -26.59 -32.01
N PRO A 105 -17.95 -27.20 -33.06
CA PRO A 105 -17.04 -26.52 -33.99
C PRO A 105 -17.68 -25.37 -34.79
N SER A 106 -18.99 -25.20 -34.67
CA SER A 106 -19.81 -24.29 -35.47
C SER A 106 -19.85 -22.85 -34.95
N ASP A 107 -19.33 -22.58 -33.75
CA ASP A 107 -19.34 -21.24 -33.16
C ASP A 107 -17.91 -20.81 -32.73
N PRO A 108 -17.25 -19.92 -33.49
CA PRO A 108 -15.91 -19.46 -33.16
C PRO A 108 -15.86 -18.55 -31.91
N ASP A 109 -17.00 -18.01 -31.47
CA ASP A 109 -17.12 -17.13 -30.29
C ASP A 109 -17.54 -17.87 -29.00
N HIS A 110 -17.91 -19.16 -29.06
CA HIS A 110 -18.40 -19.89 -27.90
C HIS A 110 -17.30 -20.71 -27.20
N GLN A 111 -16.79 -20.15 -26.10
CA GLN A 111 -15.81 -20.81 -25.25
C GLN A 111 -16.33 -22.13 -24.64
N PRO A 112 -15.47 -23.14 -24.46
CA PRO A 112 -15.88 -24.42 -23.88
C PRO A 112 -16.36 -24.28 -22.45
N PHE A 113 -17.29 -25.16 -22.06
CA PHE A 113 -17.95 -25.12 -20.76
C PHE A 113 -16.97 -25.00 -19.59
N LEU A 114 -15.88 -25.77 -19.62
CA LEU A 114 -14.86 -25.72 -18.58
C LEU A 114 -14.19 -24.35 -18.49
N THR A 115 -13.90 -23.69 -19.61
CA THR A 115 -13.36 -22.33 -19.62
C THR A 115 -14.35 -21.32 -19.05
N ARG A 116 -15.65 -21.47 -19.33
CA ARG A 116 -16.69 -20.61 -18.77
C ARG A 116 -16.78 -20.75 -17.24
N VAL A 117 -16.69 -21.98 -16.73
CA VAL A 117 -16.66 -22.24 -15.30
C VAL A 117 -15.39 -21.64 -14.70
N MET A 118 -14.23 -21.86 -15.30
CA MET A 118 -12.97 -21.25 -14.84
C MET A 118 -13.06 -19.71 -14.82
N GLN A 119 -13.60 -19.09 -15.86
CA GLN A 119 -13.81 -17.64 -15.91
C GLN A 119 -14.78 -17.13 -14.84
N SER A 120 -15.80 -17.93 -14.48
CA SER A 120 -16.68 -17.57 -13.37
C SER A 120 -16.00 -17.59 -12.00
N TYR A 121 -14.77 -18.10 -11.87
CA TYR A 121 -13.96 -17.99 -10.65
C TYR A 121 -12.88 -16.91 -10.73
N ASN A 122 -12.60 -16.36 -11.93
CA ASN A 122 -11.57 -15.33 -12.10
C ASN A 122 -11.90 -14.03 -11.35
N TRP A 123 -13.17 -13.72 -11.09
CA TRP A 123 -13.55 -12.51 -10.35
C TRP A 123 -12.90 -12.44 -8.97
N PHE A 124 -12.67 -13.58 -8.31
CA PHE A 124 -11.95 -13.62 -7.04
C PHE A 124 -10.50 -13.18 -7.20
N GLN A 125 -9.84 -13.63 -8.27
CA GLN A 125 -8.45 -13.25 -8.56
C GLN A 125 -8.35 -11.76 -8.87
N ASP A 126 -9.30 -11.22 -9.64
CA ASP A 126 -9.37 -9.79 -9.94
C ASP A 126 -9.58 -8.96 -8.65
N GLU A 127 -10.44 -9.43 -7.75
CA GLU A 127 -10.69 -8.75 -6.47
C GLU A 127 -9.48 -8.83 -5.52
N PHE A 128 -8.79 -9.97 -5.45
CA PHE A 128 -7.55 -10.10 -4.70
C PHE A 128 -6.44 -9.23 -5.30
N ALA A 129 -6.31 -9.21 -6.63
CA ALA A 129 -5.36 -8.33 -7.31
C ALA A 129 -5.66 -6.85 -7.03
N ARG A 130 -6.93 -6.45 -7.07
CA ARG A 130 -7.38 -5.08 -6.73
C ARG A 130 -7.03 -4.72 -5.29
N ARG A 131 -7.27 -5.61 -4.33
CA ARG A 131 -6.93 -5.38 -2.91
C ARG A 131 -5.43 -5.30 -2.71
N ASN A 132 -4.66 -6.20 -3.32
CA ASN A 132 -3.21 -6.19 -3.25
C ASN A 132 -2.63 -4.91 -3.84
N ALA A 133 -3.15 -4.45 -4.98
CA ALA A 133 -2.74 -3.18 -5.57
C ALA A 133 -3.01 -1.99 -4.64
N LEU A 134 -4.16 -1.96 -3.96
CA LEU A 134 -4.46 -0.93 -2.96
C LEU A 134 -3.51 -1.00 -1.76
N HIS A 135 -3.22 -2.19 -1.25
CA HIS A 135 -2.28 -2.37 -0.15
C HIS A 135 -0.87 -1.90 -0.52
N THR A 136 -0.38 -2.26 -1.70
CA THR A 136 0.93 -1.81 -2.18
C THR A 136 0.97 -0.30 -2.31
N ALA A 137 -0.06 0.32 -2.90
CA ALA A 137 -0.13 1.78 -3.02
C ALA A 137 -0.15 2.49 -1.65
N MET A 138 -0.86 1.92 -0.65
CA MET A 138 -0.86 2.47 0.70
C MET A 138 0.51 2.35 1.37
N VAL A 139 1.22 1.24 1.18
CA VAL A 139 2.57 1.04 1.72
C VAL A 139 3.57 1.99 1.05
N GLU A 140 3.46 2.19 -0.26
CA GLU A 140 4.29 3.14 -1.01
C GLU A 140 4.09 4.57 -0.49
N GLN A 141 2.85 5.01 -0.35
CA GLN A 141 2.54 6.33 0.21
C GLN A 141 3.07 6.49 1.65
N ALA A 142 2.88 5.47 2.50
CA ALA A 142 3.39 5.50 3.87
C ALA A 142 4.93 5.54 3.91
N ALA A 143 5.61 4.91 2.95
CA ALA A 143 7.06 4.98 2.83
C ALA A 143 7.54 6.36 2.36
N GLU A 144 6.82 7.00 1.43
CA GLU A 144 7.08 8.39 1.02
C GLU A 144 6.91 9.35 2.20
N ASP A 145 5.81 9.24 2.95
CA ASP A 145 5.54 10.05 4.14
C ASP A 145 6.62 9.83 5.20
N ARG A 146 7.01 8.57 5.45
CA ARG A 146 8.10 8.26 6.37
C ARG A 146 9.41 8.89 5.93
N ASN A 147 9.73 8.87 4.63
CA ASN A 147 10.94 9.50 4.12
C ASN A 147 10.93 11.03 4.34
N LEU A 148 9.78 11.69 4.14
CA LEU A 148 9.61 13.10 4.45
C LEU A 148 9.83 13.39 5.95
N PHE A 149 9.18 12.63 6.82
CA PHE A 149 9.24 12.88 8.27
C PHE A 149 10.54 12.41 8.93
N GLN A 150 11.24 11.41 8.38
CA GLN A 150 12.49 10.91 8.93
C GLN A 150 13.63 11.93 8.81
N SER A 151 13.59 12.80 7.80
CA SER A 151 14.59 13.88 7.63
C SER A 151 14.28 15.13 8.45
N SER A 152 13.05 15.27 8.96
CA SER A 152 12.68 16.41 9.79
C SER A 152 13.12 16.17 11.24
N PRO A 153 13.85 17.10 11.88
CA PRO A 153 14.14 16.99 13.30
C PRO A 153 12.84 16.96 14.09
N TRP A 154 12.70 15.99 14.99
CA TRP A 154 11.55 15.91 15.89
C TRP A 154 11.53 17.15 16.78
N THR A 155 10.54 18.05 16.59
CA THR A 155 10.36 19.20 17.46
C THR A 155 9.49 18.79 18.65
N HIS A 156 10.09 18.70 19.85
CA HIS A 156 9.35 18.53 21.10
C HIS A 156 8.51 19.76 21.50
N HIS A 157 8.59 20.83 20.70
CA HIS A 157 8.03 22.14 20.97
C HIS A 157 7.08 22.47 19.81
N THR A 158 5.81 22.74 20.13
CA THR A 158 4.85 23.27 19.17
C THR A 158 4.88 24.79 19.25
N GLU A 159 5.33 25.46 18.19
CA GLU A 159 5.23 26.91 18.11
C GLU A 159 3.77 27.33 18.01
N LEU A 160 3.28 28.05 19.02
CA LEU A 160 1.92 28.59 19.03
C LEU A 160 1.86 29.86 18.18
N LYS A 161 0.76 30.04 17.45
CA LYS A 161 0.55 31.23 16.62
C LYS A 161 0.35 32.52 17.43
N PHE A 162 -0.14 32.40 18.65
CA PHE A 162 -0.36 33.53 19.56
C PHE A 162 -0.30 33.06 21.03
N GLN A 163 0.28 33.88 21.89
CA GLN A 163 0.45 33.60 23.33
C GLN A 163 -0.87 33.60 24.11
N GLU A 164 -1.90 34.26 23.60
CA GLU A 164 -3.17 34.42 24.32
C GLU A 164 -3.95 33.11 24.46
N ILE A 165 -3.60 32.05 23.73
CA ILE A 165 -4.27 30.73 23.84
C ILE A 165 -4.14 30.13 25.25
N PHE A 166 -3.10 30.49 26.00
CA PHE A 166 -2.96 30.08 27.40
C PHE A 166 -3.91 30.82 28.34
N ASN A 167 -4.43 31.98 27.92
CA ASN A 167 -5.41 32.77 28.65
C ASN A 167 -6.84 32.49 28.17
N THR A 168 -7.02 31.66 27.12
CA THR A 168 -8.35 31.22 26.69
C THR A 168 -8.77 29.99 27.50
N GLY A 169 -9.75 30.17 28.38
CA GLY A 169 -10.36 29.11 29.18
C GLY A 169 -11.87 29.33 29.34
N SER A 170 -12.55 28.38 29.99
CA SER A 170 -13.98 28.54 30.32
C SER A 170 -14.18 29.80 31.18
N PRO A 171 -15.08 30.72 30.81
CA PRO A 171 -15.33 31.93 31.58
C PRO A 171 -16.05 31.67 32.91
N TYR A 172 -16.58 30.45 33.11
CA TYR A 172 -17.33 30.07 34.30
C TYR A 172 -16.52 29.12 35.20
N ASN A 173 -16.65 29.33 36.51
CA ASN A 173 -16.09 28.48 37.57
C ASN A 173 -14.56 28.36 37.58
N VAL A 174 -13.84 29.46 37.33
CA VAL A 174 -12.39 29.52 37.45
C VAL A 174 -12.03 30.12 38.82
N PRO A 175 -11.37 29.38 39.73
CA PRO A 175 -10.93 29.94 41.01
C PRO A 175 -9.90 31.05 40.78
N ALA A 176 -9.91 32.07 41.63
CA ALA A 176 -8.95 33.17 41.56
C ALA A 176 -7.51 32.62 41.66
N GLY A 177 -6.63 33.06 40.75
CA GLY A 177 -5.24 32.60 40.68
C GLY A 177 -4.98 31.36 39.81
N HIS A 178 -5.98 30.86 39.06
CA HIS A 178 -5.80 29.75 38.12
C HIS A 178 -5.06 30.12 36.82
N SER A 179 -4.91 31.42 36.53
CA SER A 179 -4.13 31.88 35.37
C SER A 179 -2.66 31.51 35.54
N ILE A 180 -2.09 30.84 34.54
CA ILE A 180 -0.67 30.44 34.51
C ILE A 180 0.19 31.71 34.35
N ASP A 181 1.32 31.80 35.05
CA ASP A 181 2.31 32.85 34.81
C ASP A 181 2.99 32.65 33.45
N LEU A 182 2.80 33.62 32.55
CA LEU A 182 3.32 33.60 31.18
C LEU A 182 4.61 34.43 31.03
N SER A 183 5.16 34.99 32.10
CA SER A 183 6.33 35.89 32.07
C SER A 183 7.52 35.29 31.31
N ALA A 184 7.85 34.02 31.55
CA ALA A 184 8.95 33.31 30.88
C ALA A 184 8.68 33.10 29.38
N VAL A 185 7.44 32.81 28.99
CA VAL A 185 7.05 32.63 27.59
C VAL A 185 7.10 33.98 26.86
N ILE A 186 6.59 35.04 27.49
CA ILE A 186 6.64 36.41 26.97
C ILE A 186 8.10 36.80 26.71
N ALA A 187 8.99 36.63 27.70
CA ALA A 187 10.41 36.96 27.55
C ALA A 187 11.11 36.18 26.43
N HIS A 188 10.75 34.90 26.22
CA HIS A 188 11.27 34.10 25.11
C HIS A 188 10.88 34.69 23.75
N TYR A 189 9.59 35.00 23.56
CA TYR A 189 9.09 35.51 22.27
C TYR A 189 9.50 36.96 22.02
N GLU A 190 9.62 37.79 23.05
CA GLU A 190 10.19 39.14 22.93
C GLU A 190 11.64 39.08 22.42
N LYS A 191 12.45 38.17 22.98
CA LYS A 191 13.82 37.93 22.51
C LYS A 191 13.86 37.45 21.06
N GLN A 192 12.96 36.55 20.68
CA GLN A 192 12.85 36.04 19.31
C GLN A 192 12.42 37.13 18.31
N ASN A 193 11.48 37.99 18.70
CA ASN A 193 11.03 39.13 17.90
C ASN A 193 12.15 40.16 17.71
N ALA A 194 12.88 40.50 18.78
CA ALA A 194 14.02 41.40 18.70
C ALA A 194 15.09 40.88 17.72
N ALA A 195 15.47 39.61 17.82
CA ALA A 195 16.44 38.99 16.91
C ALA A 195 15.94 38.93 15.45
N THR A 196 14.62 38.81 15.24
CA THR A 196 14.03 38.80 13.90
C THR A 196 13.99 40.20 13.30
N GLU A 197 13.70 41.21 14.12
CA GLU A 197 13.68 42.61 13.71
C GLU A 197 15.08 43.12 13.39
N GLU A 198 16.10 42.75 14.17
CA GLU A 198 17.51 43.04 13.87
C GLU A 198 17.90 42.50 12.48
N LYS A 199 17.56 41.24 12.18
CA LYS A 199 17.79 40.63 10.85
C LYS A 199 16.99 41.32 9.75
N ARG A 200 15.79 41.79 10.06
CA ARG A 200 14.95 42.52 9.09
C ARG A 200 15.60 43.87 8.78
N ILE A 201 16.03 44.61 9.80
CA ILE A 201 16.72 45.88 9.67
C ILE A 201 18.00 45.68 8.85
N GLU A 202 18.84 44.70 9.19
CA GLU A 202 20.07 44.40 8.43
C GLU A 202 19.80 44.11 6.95
N ARG A 203 18.75 43.33 6.64
CA ARG A 203 18.37 43.09 5.24
C ARG A 203 17.93 44.36 4.53
N VAL A 204 17.14 45.20 5.20
CA VAL A 204 16.64 46.46 4.62
C VAL A 204 17.78 47.47 4.44
N THR A 205 18.68 47.60 5.39
CA THR A 205 19.84 48.50 5.29
C THR A 205 20.77 48.07 4.17
N ARG A 206 21.08 46.76 4.09
CA ARG A 206 21.92 46.22 3.01
C ARG A 206 21.28 46.42 1.63
N GLN A 207 19.98 46.20 1.52
CA GLN A 207 19.25 46.46 0.27
C GLN A 207 19.27 47.94 -0.13
N ALA A 208 19.21 48.85 0.84
CA ALA A 208 19.33 50.29 0.58
C ALA A 208 20.75 50.66 0.11
N GLU A 209 21.78 50.15 0.76
CA GLU A 209 23.19 50.35 0.36
C GLU A 209 23.48 49.82 -1.05
N ASP A 210 23.02 48.61 -1.37
CA ASP A 210 23.18 48.01 -2.69
C ASP A 210 22.47 48.86 -3.77
N ALA A 211 21.27 49.38 -3.47
CA ALA A 211 20.54 50.27 -4.39
C ALA A 211 21.26 51.61 -4.61
N GLU A 212 21.88 52.18 -3.58
CA GLU A 212 22.67 53.41 -3.70
C GLU A 212 23.94 53.18 -4.53
N LEU A 213 24.63 52.06 -4.33
CA LEU A 213 25.80 51.69 -5.13
C LEU A 213 25.43 51.49 -6.61
N GLU A 214 24.29 50.86 -6.89
CA GLU A 214 23.78 50.72 -8.25
C GLU A 214 23.42 52.07 -8.88
N ALA A 215 22.80 52.98 -8.12
CA ALA A 215 22.50 54.34 -8.60
C ALA A 215 23.78 55.13 -8.92
N GLN A 216 24.81 55.01 -8.08
CA GLN A 216 26.12 55.64 -8.34
C GLN A 216 26.80 55.05 -9.58
N ARG A 217 26.79 53.73 -9.76
CA ARG A 217 27.31 53.07 -10.96
C ARG A 217 26.57 53.51 -12.22
N GLN A 218 25.25 53.67 -12.15
CA GLN A 218 24.48 54.18 -13.27
C GLN A 218 24.82 55.65 -13.58
N ALA A 219 25.02 56.49 -12.55
CA ALA A 219 25.41 57.88 -12.74
C ALA A 219 26.80 58.01 -13.38
N THR A 220 27.78 57.25 -12.93
CA THR A 220 29.14 57.26 -13.52
C THR A 220 29.14 56.72 -14.94
N GLU A 221 28.39 55.66 -15.23
CA GLU A 221 28.19 55.14 -16.59
C GLU A 221 27.51 56.17 -17.50
N ARG A 222 26.48 56.87 -17.02
CA ARG A 222 25.82 57.96 -17.77
C ARG A 222 26.79 59.10 -18.07
N ASN A 223 27.59 59.53 -17.08
CA ASN A 223 28.59 60.58 -17.25
C ASN A 223 29.72 60.17 -18.21
N ARG A 224 30.15 58.90 -18.16
CA ARG A 224 31.15 58.37 -19.10
C ARG A 224 30.59 58.34 -20.53
N LYS A 225 29.35 57.88 -20.71
CA LYS A 225 28.67 57.87 -22.00
C LYS A 225 28.50 59.27 -22.57
N SER A 226 28.08 60.26 -21.77
CA SER A 226 27.93 61.64 -22.24
C SER A 226 29.27 62.28 -22.62
N SER A 227 30.35 62.03 -21.86
CA SER A 227 31.70 62.49 -22.20
C SER A 227 32.21 61.91 -23.53
N ILE A 228 32.00 60.61 -23.75
CA ILE A 228 32.35 59.94 -25.02
C ILE A 228 31.57 60.55 -26.19
N LEU A 229 30.26 60.81 -26.01
CA LEU A 229 29.43 61.44 -27.03
C LEU A 229 29.85 62.88 -27.36
N GLN A 230 30.36 63.63 -26.38
CA GLN A 230 30.95 64.96 -26.62
C GLN A 230 32.26 64.88 -27.40
N GLN A 231 33.16 63.94 -27.08
CA GLN A 231 34.42 63.75 -27.83
C GLN A 231 34.18 63.34 -29.29
N LEU A 232 33.12 62.58 -29.56
CA LEU A 232 32.73 62.18 -30.91
C LEU A 232 32.01 63.28 -31.72
N GLY A 233 31.82 64.50 -31.15
CA GLY A 233 31.16 65.61 -31.84
C GLY A 233 29.68 65.38 -32.17
N LEU A 234 29.05 64.38 -31.55
CA LEU A 234 27.66 63.97 -31.81
C LEU A 234 26.66 64.58 -30.81
N ALA A 235 27.13 65.37 -29.85
CA ALA A 235 26.27 66.08 -28.91
C ALA A 235 25.62 67.28 -29.63
N LYS A 236 24.33 67.17 -29.96
CA LYS A 236 23.55 68.30 -30.46
C LYS A 236 23.57 69.45 -29.45
N PRO A 237 23.85 70.70 -29.86
CA PRO A 237 23.63 71.86 -29.01
C PRO A 237 22.14 72.00 -28.78
N ASN A 238 21.70 71.89 -27.53
CA ASN A 238 20.35 72.27 -27.15
C ASN A 238 20.29 73.81 -27.19
N ALA A 239 19.50 74.33 -28.13
CA ALA A 239 19.00 75.70 -28.16
C ALA A 239 17.82 75.87 -27.19
#